data_AF-A0A1I5M9F7-F1
#
_entry.id   AF-A0A1I5M9F7-F1
#
_cell.length_a   1.000
_cell.length_b   1.000
_cell.length_c   1.000
_cell.angle_alpha   90.00
_cell.angle_beta   90.00
_cell.angle_gamma   90.00
#
_symmetry.space_group_name_H-M   'P 1'
#
loop_
_entity.id
_entity.type
_entity.pdbx_description
1 polymer ?
#
loop_
_entity_poly.entity_id
_entity_poly.type
_entity_poly.pdbx_seq_one_letter_code
_entity_poly.pdbx_strand_id
1 'polypeptide(L)'
;MDTDAPRAVGDVGNARTFDFPVGYTTAGGADTERVVEHNAAGLLDTFLAAGDELVSQGARAIGTSCGFVAIHQAQMAARSEALVATSALLQIPLVLQMLAPDDRLGVVTANARTLSGDHLKAVGIDETVSKRLTMIGLEDTEHFYPVMVGGHGPLNLDIAEQEVLTAVRDGLAEDPAIKAIVLECTNLPPYAEAIRATTGLPVWDVTTLLRWLQLGLHP
;
A
#
# COMPACT_ATOMS: atom_id res chain seq x y z
N MET A 1 7.25 -6.53 7.59
CA MET A 1 7.97 -5.38 8.18
C MET A 1 8.25 -5.70 9.63
N ASP A 2 9.33 -5.19 10.18
CA ASP A 2 9.69 -5.34 11.59
C ASP A 2 9.08 -4.17 12.38
N THR A 3 7.84 -4.32 12.84
CA THR A 3 7.06 -3.23 13.42
C THR A 3 5.99 -3.74 14.36
N ASP A 4 5.76 -2.99 15.44
CA ASP A 4 4.70 -3.22 16.42
C ASP A 4 3.37 -2.55 16.03
N ALA A 5 3.26 -1.98 14.82
CA ALA A 5 2.06 -1.31 14.36
C ALA A 5 0.82 -2.23 14.47
N PRO A 6 -0.27 -1.79 15.13
CA PRO A 6 -1.48 -2.59 15.29
C PRO A 6 -2.07 -3.04 13.94
N ARG A 7 -2.48 -4.31 13.87
CA ARG A 7 -3.02 -4.94 12.65
C ARG A 7 -4.53 -5.16 12.79
N ALA A 8 -5.32 -4.12 12.52
CA ALA A 8 -6.78 -4.22 12.52
C ALA A 8 -7.29 -5.18 11.43
N VAL A 9 -8.51 -5.71 11.57
CA VAL A 9 -9.13 -6.48 10.48
C VAL A 9 -9.32 -5.56 9.28
N GLY A 10 -8.92 -6.02 8.10
CA GLY A 10 -8.74 -5.20 6.90
C GLY A 10 -7.27 -4.99 6.57
N ASP A 11 -6.39 -4.92 7.56
CA ASP A 11 -4.94 -4.79 7.34
C ASP A 11 -4.36 -6.08 6.73
N VAL A 12 -3.39 -5.94 5.82
CA VAL A 12 -2.71 -7.08 5.19
C VAL A 12 -1.97 -7.98 6.20
N GLY A 13 -1.49 -7.40 7.30
CA GLY A 13 -0.84 -8.13 8.40
C GLY A 13 -1.82 -8.89 9.31
N ASN A 14 -3.13 -8.79 9.08
CA ASN A 14 -4.13 -9.53 9.85
C ASN A 14 -4.69 -10.70 9.02
N ALA A 15 -4.47 -11.93 9.46
CA ALA A 15 -4.93 -13.13 8.76
C ALA A 15 -6.45 -13.17 8.53
N ARG A 16 -7.24 -12.53 9.40
CA ARG A 16 -8.71 -12.47 9.29
C ARG A 16 -9.19 -11.55 8.16
N THR A 17 -8.30 -10.79 7.54
CA THR A 17 -8.58 -9.96 6.36
C THR A 17 -8.86 -10.82 5.12
N PHE A 18 -8.29 -12.02 5.04
CA PHE A 18 -8.34 -12.87 3.85
C PHE A 18 -9.24 -14.09 4.07
N ASP A 19 -9.94 -14.47 3.01
CA ASP A 19 -10.76 -15.67 2.88
C ASP A 19 -9.99 -16.85 2.25
N PHE A 20 -8.69 -16.66 2.01
CA PHE A 20 -7.77 -17.67 1.50
C PHE A 20 -6.54 -17.79 2.43
N PRO A 21 -5.78 -18.91 2.35
CA PRO A 21 -4.62 -19.12 3.20
C PRO A 21 -3.52 -18.07 2.96
N VAL A 22 -3.00 -17.50 4.04
CA VAL A 22 -1.87 -16.56 4.02
C VAL A 22 -0.83 -16.98 5.07
N GLY A 23 0.44 -16.85 4.71
CA GLY A 23 1.59 -17.04 5.61
C GLY A 23 2.26 -15.70 5.90
N TYR A 24 2.91 -15.60 7.06
CA TYR A 24 3.60 -14.39 7.49
C TYR A 24 5.02 -14.71 7.93
N THR A 25 5.96 -13.86 7.54
CA THR A 25 7.30 -13.79 8.12
C THR A 25 7.72 -12.33 8.27
N THR A 26 8.75 -12.10 9.07
CA THR A 26 9.31 -10.78 9.34
C THR A 26 10.62 -10.60 8.60
N ALA A 27 10.70 -9.56 7.76
CA ALA A 27 11.96 -9.04 7.23
C ALA A 27 12.70 -8.30 8.36
N GLY A 28 13.51 -9.02 9.14
CA GLY A 28 14.16 -8.49 10.35
C GLY A 28 15.03 -7.26 10.09
N GLY A 29 14.86 -6.21 10.89
CA GLY A 29 15.56 -4.93 10.74
C GLY A 29 15.01 -4.02 9.63
N ALA A 30 13.94 -4.42 8.92
CA ALA A 30 13.18 -3.54 8.04
C ALA A 30 12.08 -2.83 8.85
N ASP A 31 12.49 -1.91 9.72
CA ASP A 31 11.58 -1.05 10.47
C ASP A 31 10.91 0.01 9.58
N THR A 32 9.87 0.63 10.11
CA THR A 32 9.05 1.58 9.34
C THR A 32 9.84 2.82 8.92
N GLU A 33 10.69 3.37 9.78
CA GLU A 33 11.49 4.57 9.49
C GLU A 33 12.45 4.30 8.32
N ARG A 34 13.20 3.19 8.35
CA ARG A 34 14.12 2.83 7.27
C ARG A 34 13.42 2.63 5.93
N VAL A 35 12.20 2.12 5.93
CA VAL A 35 11.46 1.87 4.69
C VAL A 35 10.76 3.11 4.17
N VAL A 36 10.06 3.87 5.03
CA VAL A 36 9.26 5.02 4.64
C VAL A 36 10.10 6.29 4.47
N GLU A 37 11.08 6.53 5.35
CA GLU A 37 11.87 7.77 5.38
C GLU A 37 13.24 7.62 4.71
N HIS A 38 13.72 6.39 4.51
CA HIS A 38 15.03 6.09 3.93
C HIS A 38 15.00 5.16 2.71
N ASN A 39 13.88 5.14 1.98
CA ASN A 39 13.73 4.44 0.69
C ASN A 39 14.11 2.95 0.76
N ALA A 40 13.91 2.31 1.91
CA ALA A 40 14.31 0.94 2.16
C ALA A 40 15.77 0.63 1.76
N ALA A 41 16.68 1.60 1.94
CA ALA A 41 18.07 1.49 1.52
C ALA A 41 18.77 0.30 2.21
N GLY A 42 19.37 -0.57 1.40
CA GLY A 42 20.07 -1.76 1.87
C GLY A 42 19.17 -2.88 2.42
N LEU A 43 17.85 -2.82 2.21
CA LEU A 43 16.90 -3.83 2.72
C LEU A 43 16.45 -4.86 1.67
N LEU A 44 16.88 -4.75 0.41
CA LEU A 44 16.47 -5.68 -0.65
C LEU A 44 16.73 -7.14 -0.28
N ASP A 45 17.94 -7.47 0.16
CA ASP A 45 18.31 -8.85 0.50
C ASP A 45 17.54 -9.36 1.73
N THR A 46 17.20 -8.46 2.67
CA THR A 46 16.32 -8.79 3.81
C THR A 46 14.92 -9.17 3.34
N PHE A 47 14.34 -8.43 2.39
CA PHE A 47 13.03 -8.76 1.82
C PHE A 47 13.07 -10.02 0.96
N LEU A 48 14.15 -10.26 0.22
CA LEU A 48 14.34 -11.50 -0.55
C LEU A 48 14.40 -12.71 0.38
N ALA A 49 15.21 -12.66 1.45
CA ALA A 49 15.31 -13.76 2.40
C ALA A 49 13.96 -14.10 3.07
N ALA A 50 13.19 -13.08 3.45
CA ALA A 50 11.82 -13.24 3.96
C ALA A 50 10.88 -13.85 2.90
N GLY A 51 10.97 -13.39 1.65
CA GLY A 51 10.22 -13.97 0.54
C GLY A 51 10.54 -15.44 0.32
N ASP A 52 11.83 -15.79 0.28
CA ASP A 52 12.32 -17.15 0.06
C ASP A 52 11.88 -18.10 1.18
N GLU A 53 11.83 -17.62 2.43
CA GLU A 53 11.27 -18.38 3.54
C GLU A 53 9.80 -18.73 3.28
N LEU A 54 8.96 -17.77 2.89
CA LEU A 54 7.56 -18.03 2.56
C LEU A 54 7.41 -18.97 1.36
N VAL A 55 8.26 -18.81 0.33
CA VAL A 55 8.28 -19.72 -0.82
C VAL A 55 8.63 -21.14 -0.39
N SER A 56 9.59 -21.32 0.51
CA SER A 56 9.95 -22.64 1.07
C SER A 56 8.80 -23.30 1.84
N GLN A 57 7.87 -22.49 2.36
CA GLN A 57 6.64 -22.92 3.02
C GLN A 57 5.46 -23.14 2.05
N GLY A 58 5.68 -22.97 0.74
CA GLY A 58 4.71 -23.22 -0.32
C GLY A 58 3.99 -21.97 -0.84
N ALA A 59 4.40 -20.76 -0.46
CA ALA A 59 3.81 -19.54 -1.00
C ALA A 59 4.05 -19.44 -2.52
N ARG A 60 2.98 -19.16 -3.27
CA ARG A 60 3.02 -18.95 -4.74
C ARG A 60 2.99 -17.48 -5.14
N ALA A 61 2.67 -16.61 -4.18
CA ALA A 61 2.75 -15.17 -4.29
C ALA A 61 3.25 -14.56 -2.98
N ILE A 62 3.92 -13.41 -3.11
CA ILE A 62 4.48 -12.62 -2.02
C ILE A 62 3.86 -11.22 -2.08
N GLY A 63 3.19 -10.84 -1.00
CA GLY A 63 2.80 -9.46 -0.71
C GLY A 63 3.66 -8.87 0.40
N THR A 64 3.60 -7.56 0.59
CA THR A 64 4.32 -6.86 1.67
C THR A 64 3.34 -6.14 2.59
N SER A 65 3.81 -5.80 3.80
CA SER A 65 3.04 -5.10 4.82
C SER A 65 3.42 -3.60 4.93
N CYS A 66 4.00 -3.04 3.87
CA CYS A 66 4.28 -1.61 3.70
C CYS A 66 4.39 -1.34 2.18
N GLY A 67 3.66 -0.34 1.68
CA GLY A 67 3.60 -0.05 0.25
C GLY A 67 4.85 0.65 -0.29
N PHE A 68 5.70 1.24 0.56
CA PHE A 68 7.00 1.82 0.18
C PHE A 68 8.03 0.76 -0.26
N VAL A 69 7.77 -0.52 0.01
CA VAL A 69 8.54 -1.62 -0.59
C VAL A 69 8.34 -1.70 -2.12
N ALA A 70 7.44 -0.88 -2.69
CA ALA A 70 7.36 -0.56 -4.12
C ALA A 70 8.74 -0.36 -4.77
N ILE A 71 9.67 0.32 -4.09
CA ILE A 71 11.00 0.62 -4.64
C ILE A 71 11.80 -0.64 -5.01
N HIS A 72 11.51 -1.78 -4.36
CA HIS A 72 12.17 -3.07 -4.60
C HIS A 72 11.36 -4.01 -5.49
N GLN A 73 10.20 -3.58 -6.01
CA GLN A 73 9.29 -4.42 -6.79
C GLN A 73 10.00 -5.16 -7.93
N ALA A 74 10.72 -4.43 -8.79
CA ALA A 74 11.37 -5.00 -9.96
C ALA A 74 12.48 -5.99 -9.57
N GLN A 75 13.31 -5.66 -8.57
CA GLN A 75 14.37 -6.56 -8.13
C GLN A 75 13.82 -7.81 -7.45
N MET A 76 12.78 -7.69 -6.63
CA MET A 76 12.15 -8.83 -5.97
C MET A 76 11.46 -9.75 -6.97
N ALA A 77 10.66 -9.20 -7.89
CA ALA A 77 9.99 -9.98 -8.93
C ALA A 77 10.98 -10.71 -9.86
N ALA A 78 12.16 -10.13 -10.11
CA ALA A 78 13.19 -10.76 -10.95
C ALA A 78 13.94 -11.92 -10.27
N ARG A 79 13.91 -11.99 -8.93
CA ARG A 79 14.71 -12.95 -8.13
C ARG A 79 13.87 -13.98 -7.40
N SER A 80 12.60 -13.70 -7.12
CA SER A 80 11.71 -14.63 -6.44
C SER A 80 11.17 -15.71 -7.38
N GLU A 81 11.01 -16.94 -6.87
CA GLU A 81 10.31 -18.02 -7.57
C GLU A 81 8.78 -17.87 -7.54
N ALA A 82 8.26 -17.00 -6.66
CA ALA A 82 6.84 -16.65 -6.55
C ALA A 82 6.52 -15.32 -7.25
N LEU A 83 5.23 -15.09 -7.53
CA LEU A 83 4.78 -13.78 -8.01
C LEU A 83 4.93 -12.74 -6.90
N VAL A 84 5.47 -11.56 -7.21
CA VAL A 84 5.70 -10.51 -6.21
C VAL A 84 4.80 -9.31 -6.47
N ALA A 85 4.11 -8.86 -5.41
CA ALA A 85 3.27 -7.67 -5.40
C ALA A 85 3.56 -6.82 -4.15
N THR A 86 4.53 -5.91 -4.24
CA THR A 86 5.01 -5.15 -3.07
C THR A 86 4.15 -3.93 -2.70
N SER A 87 3.21 -3.51 -3.55
CA SER A 87 2.42 -2.31 -3.28
C SER A 87 1.14 -2.27 -4.11
N ALA A 88 0.10 -1.67 -3.52
CA ALA A 88 -1.15 -1.37 -4.23
C ALA A 88 -0.92 -0.48 -5.46
N LEU A 89 0.18 0.26 -5.51
CA LEU A 89 0.58 1.10 -6.64
C LEU A 89 0.72 0.33 -7.96
N LEU A 90 0.99 -0.98 -7.92
CA LEU A 90 0.98 -1.85 -9.12
C LEU A 90 -0.36 -1.84 -9.87
N GLN A 91 -1.47 -1.51 -9.19
CA GLN A 91 -2.79 -1.42 -9.80
C GLN A 91 -3.00 -0.13 -10.61
N ILE A 92 -2.19 0.91 -10.37
CA ILE A 92 -2.38 2.24 -10.97
C ILE A 92 -2.46 2.20 -12.50
N PRO A 93 -1.55 1.54 -13.24
CA PRO A 93 -1.63 1.49 -14.70
C PRO A 93 -2.91 0.85 -15.22
N LEU A 94 -3.44 -0.16 -14.51
CA LEU A 94 -4.70 -0.82 -14.88
C LEU A 94 -5.90 0.07 -14.56
N VAL A 95 -5.92 0.71 -13.38
CA VAL A 95 -7.00 1.62 -12.97
C VAL A 95 -7.11 2.79 -13.93
N LEU A 96 -6.00 3.43 -14.29
CA LEU A 96 -6.00 4.59 -15.20
C LEU A 96 -6.50 4.28 -16.62
N GLN A 97 -6.41 3.03 -17.07
CA GLN A 97 -6.99 2.60 -18.36
C GLN A 97 -8.52 2.53 -18.33
N MET A 98 -9.12 2.44 -17.15
CA MET A 98 -10.57 2.41 -16.97
C MET A 98 -11.18 3.80 -16.73
N LEU A 99 -10.36 4.84 -16.54
CA LEU A 99 -10.81 6.22 -16.33
C LEU A 99 -10.77 7.02 -17.63
N ALA A 100 -11.58 8.09 -17.72
CA ALA A 100 -11.51 9.00 -18.87
C ALA A 100 -10.12 9.67 -18.93
N PRO A 101 -9.65 10.11 -20.11
CA PRO A 101 -8.30 10.67 -20.26
C PRO A 101 -7.95 11.83 -19.31
N ASP A 102 -8.94 12.67 -19.00
CA ASP A 102 -8.77 13.85 -18.13
C ASP A 102 -9.06 13.56 -16.64
N ASP A 103 -9.55 12.37 -16.32
CA ASP A 103 -9.76 11.96 -14.93
C ASP A 103 -8.42 11.67 -14.24
N ARG A 104 -8.36 11.95 -12.94
CA ARG A 104 -7.19 11.68 -12.09
C ARG A 104 -7.48 10.57 -11.09
N LEU A 105 -6.40 9.99 -10.57
CA LEU A 105 -6.41 8.96 -9.55
C LEU A 105 -5.82 9.53 -8.26
N GLY A 106 -6.61 9.52 -7.19
CA GLY A 106 -6.13 9.86 -5.86
C GLY A 106 -5.28 8.73 -5.30
N VAL A 107 -4.10 9.04 -4.76
CA VAL A 107 -3.23 8.06 -4.10
C VAL A 107 -3.08 8.48 -2.64
N VAL A 108 -3.69 7.72 -1.73
CA VAL A 108 -3.60 7.99 -0.30
C VAL A 108 -2.41 7.24 0.27
N THR A 109 -1.46 7.96 0.86
CA THR A 109 -0.20 7.42 1.35
C THR A 109 0.06 7.90 2.78
N ALA A 110 0.86 7.13 3.54
CA ALA A 110 1.26 7.53 4.88
C ALA A 110 2.09 8.83 4.86
N ASN A 111 2.92 9.02 3.84
CA ASN A 111 3.76 10.21 3.71
C ASN A 111 3.93 10.59 2.23
N ALA A 112 3.21 11.63 1.78
CA ALA A 112 3.32 12.11 0.40
C ALA A 112 4.67 12.78 0.11
N ARG A 113 5.40 13.23 1.14
CA ARG A 113 6.72 13.89 1.00
C ARG A 113 7.83 12.89 0.67
N THR A 114 7.67 11.63 1.07
CA THR A 114 8.71 10.59 0.87
C THR A 114 8.34 9.54 -0.17
N LEU A 115 7.06 9.45 -0.58
CA LEU A 115 6.65 8.62 -1.71
C LEU A 115 7.18 9.20 -3.04
N SER A 116 8.44 8.88 -3.33
CA SER A 116 9.22 9.48 -4.41
C SER A 116 8.92 8.89 -5.80
N GLY A 117 9.40 9.58 -6.84
CA GLY A 117 9.36 9.09 -8.22
C GLY A 117 10.06 7.74 -8.43
N ASP A 118 11.05 7.38 -7.59
CA ASP A 118 11.71 6.08 -7.67
C ASP A 118 10.77 4.94 -7.27
N HIS A 119 9.90 5.16 -6.28
CA HIS A 119 8.85 4.20 -5.92
C HIS A 119 7.88 3.99 -7.08
N LEU A 120 7.42 5.09 -7.69
CA LEU A 120 6.50 5.06 -8.83
C LEU A 120 7.12 4.34 -10.03
N LYS A 121 8.36 4.69 -10.37
CA LYS A 121 9.09 4.08 -11.49
C LYS A 121 9.30 2.58 -11.29
N ALA A 122 9.61 2.15 -10.06
CA ALA A 122 9.82 0.73 -9.73
C ALA A 122 8.57 -0.14 -9.96
N VAL A 123 7.38 0.46 -9.94
CA VAL A 123 6.09 -0.22 -10.23
C VAL A 123 5.54 0.13 -11.62
N GLY A 124 6.37 0.67 -12.51
CA GLY A 124 6.01 0.93 -13.92
C GLY A 124 5.21 2.22 -14.16
N ILE A 125 5.23 3.16 -13.21
CA ILE A 125 4.60 4.48 -13.35
C ILE A 125 5.69 5.47 -13.78
N ASP A 126 5.65 5.86 -15.05
CA ASP A 126 6.53 6.90 -15.59
C ASP A 126 5.99 8.31 -15.34
N GLU A 127 6.72 9.33 -15.82
CA GLU A 127 6.32 10.74 -15.69
C GLU A 127 5.02 11.10 -16.41
N THR A 128 4.64 10.34 -17.45
CA THR A 128 3.38 10.57 -18.17
C THR A 128 2.22 10.07 -17.33
N VAL A 129 2.36 8.88 -16.76
CA VAL A 129 1.36 8.28 -15.86
C VAL A 129 1.26 9.08 -14.57
N SER A 130 2.38 9.52 -13.98
CA SER A 130 2.40 10.24 -12.70
C SER A 130 1.65 11.58 -12.73
N LYS A 131 1.58 12.25 -13.90
CA LYS A 131 0.78 13.47 -14.08
C LYS A 131 -0.72 13.27 -13.85
N ARG A 132 -1.22 12.04 -13.96
CA ARG A 132 -2.62 11.69 -13.69
C ARG A 132 -2.87 11.30 -12.24
N LEU A 133 -1.86 11.37 -11.38
CA LEU A 133 -1.97 11.03 -9.97
C LEU A 133 -2.06 12.28 -9.11
N THR A 134 -2.85 12.22 -8.05
CA THR A 134 -2.92 13.25 -7.01
C THR A 134 -2.58 12.60 -5.68
N MET A 135 -1.46 12.99 -5.09
CA MET A 135 -1.01 12.45 -3.81
C MET A 135 -1.84 13.07 -2.68
N ILE A 136 -2.35 12.23 -1.79
CA ILE A 136 -3.07 12.62 -0.59
C ILE A 136 -2.27 12.05 0.59
N GLY A 137 -1.54 12.94 1.26
CA GLY A 137 -0.66 12.61 2.36
C GLY A 137 -1.38 12.53 3.70
N LEU A 138 -0.89 11.68 4.60
CA LEU A 138 -1.35 11.59 5.99
C LEU A 138 -0.26 12.01 6.98
N GLU A 139 0.88 12.52 6.50
CA GLU A 139 2.05 12.86 7.31
C GLU A 139 1.81 13.92 8.38
N ASP A 140 0.75 14.72 8.24
CA ASP A 140 0.38 15.78 9.18
C ASP A 140 -0.83 15.40 10.07
N THR A 141 -1.28 14.14 10.04
CA THR A 141 -2.33 13.65 10.95
C THR A 141 -1.83 13.58 12.40
N GLU A 142 -2.70 13.89 13.36
CA GLU A 142 -2.31 13.95 14.79
C GLU A 142 -2.27 12.56 15.43
N HIS A 143 -3.00 11.59 14.87
CA HIS A 143 -3.13 10.25 15.46
C HIS A 143 -2.67 9.12 14.53
N PHE A 144 -3.17 9.04 13.29
CA PHE A 144 -2.83 7.95 12.36
C PHE A 144 -1.31 7.86 12.12
N TYR A 145 -0.68 8.95 11.74
CA TYR A 145 0.74 8.94 11.38
C TYR A 145 1.67 8.63 12.57
N PRO A 146 1.54 9.28 13.76
CA PRO A 146 2.37 8.95 14.91
C PRO A 146 2.23 7.51 15.39
N VAL A 147 1.04 6.92 15.30
CA VAL A 147 0.78 5.52 15.71
C VAL A 147 1.32 4.55 14.67
N MET A 148 0.98 4.72 13.39
CA MET A 148 1.27 3.72 12.35
C MET A 148 2.70 3.82 11.81
N VAL A 149 3.24 5.03 11.71
CA VAL A 149 4.61 5.27 11.22
C VAL A 149 5.58 5.42 12.38
N GLY A 150 5.20 6.20 13.40
CA GLY A 150 6.06 6.46 14.56
C GLY A 150 6.04 5.36 15.63
N GLY A 151 5.09 4.43 15.61
CA GLY A 151 4.98 3.36 16.62
C GLY A 151 4.51 3.83 18.00
N HIS A 152 3.82 4.98 18.09
CA HIS A 152 3.43 5.58 19.37
C HIS A 152 2.02 5.16 19.82
N GLY A 153 1.94 4.24 20.77
CA GLY A 153 0.69 3.97 21.51
C GLY A 153 -0.38 3.18 20.74
N PRO A 154 -1.57 3.02 21.33
CA PRO A 154 -2.63 2.19 20.74
C PRO A 154 -3.35 2.90 19.60
N LEU A 155 -3.69 2.14 18.55
CA LEU A 155 -4.52 2.62 17.45
C LEU A 155 -5.99 2.75 17.90
N ASN A 156 -6.48 3.99 18.00
CA ASN A 156 -7.90 4.30 17.97
C ASN A 156 -8.39 4.36 16.51
N LEU A 157 -9.22 3.39 16.10
CA LEU A 157 -9.72 3.28 14.73
C LEU A 157 -10.68 4.41 14.35
N ASP A 158 -11.51 4.89 15.28
CA ASP A 158 -12.49 5.94 14.98
C ASP A 158 -11.79 7.27 14.69
N ILE A 159 -10.76 7.61 15.48
CA ILE A 159 -9.97 8.83 15.25
C ILE A 159 -9.22 8.73 13.91
N ALA A 160 -8.54 7.61 13.69
CA ALA A 160 -7.80 7.37 12.44
C ALA A 160 -8.73 7.41 11.22
N GLU A 161 -9.93 6.83 11.30
CA GLU A 161 -10.91 6.88 10.22
C GLU A 161 -11.31 8.33 9.91
N GLN A 162 -11.59 9.16 10.92
CA GLN A 162 -11.95 10.56 10.69
C GLN A 162 -10.81 11.35 10.05
N GLU A 163 -9.56 11.12 10.45
CA GLU A 163 -8.40 11.77 9.83
C GLU A 163 -8.23 11.36 8.37
N VAL A 164 -8.32 10.06 8.07
CA VAL A 164 -8.24 9.54 6.70
C VAL A 164 -9.37 10.10 5.83
N LEU A 165 -10.61 10.13 6.34
CA LEU A 165 -11.74 10.68 5.62
C LEU A 165 -11.61 12.19 5.39
N THR A 166 -11.02 12.93 6.34
CA THR A 166 -10.76 14.37 6.20
C THR A 166 -9.74 14.61 5.10
N ALA A 167 -8.58 13.94 5.13
CA ALA A 167 -7.56 14.06 4.10
C ALA A 167 -8.08 13.70 2.70
N VAL A 168 -8.89 12.65 2.58
CA VAL A 168 -9.52 12.29 1.30
C VAL A 168 -10.49 13.37 0.83
N ARG A 169 -11.35 13.90 1.71
CA ARG A 169 -12.30 14.97 1.33
C ARG A 169 -11.56 16.23 0.87
N ASP A 170 -10.51 16.62 1.58
CA ASP A 170 -9.71 17.79 1.24
C ASP A 170 -9.02 17.58 -0.12
N GLY A 171 -8.42 16.42 -0.36
CA GLY A 171 -7.82 16.07 -1.65
C GLY A 171 -8.83 16.08 -2.81
N LEU A 172 -10.06 15.61 -2.59
CA LEU A 172 -11.14 15.68 -3.59
C LEU A 172 -11.65 17.12 -3.82
N ALA A 173 -11.62 17.97 -2.80
CA ALA A 173 -11.98 19.39 -2.93
C ALA A 173 -10.91 20.17 -3.69
N GLU A 174 -9.63 19.87 -3.46
CA GLU A 174 -8.49 20.45 -4.17
C GLU A 174 -8.39 19.96 -5.61
N ASP A 175 -8.74 18.70 -5.87
CA ASP A 175 -8.73 18.10 -7.20
C ASP A 175 -10.03 17.35 -7.54
N PRO A 176 -11.04 18.09 -8.05
CA PRO A 176 -12.31 17.51 -8.48
C PRO A 176 -12.19 16.55 -9.68
N ALA A 177 -11.04 16.47 -10.35
CA ALA A 177 -10.81 15.53 -11.44
C ALA A 177 -10.54 14.11 -10.93
N ILE A 178 -10.32 13.91 -9.62
CA ILE A 178 -10.20 12.57 -9.03
C ILE A 178 -11.52 11.80 -9.22
N LYS A 179 -11.45 10.62 -9.85
CA LYS A 179 -12.60 9.69 -10.05
C LYS A 179 -12.39 8.29 -9.50
N ALA A 180 -11.27 8.06 -8.84
CA ALA A 180 -10.87 6.78 -8.28
C ALA A 180 -9.81 7.01 -7.20
N ILE A 181 -9.66 6.06 -6.28
CA ILE A 181 -8.69 6.13 -5.19
C ILE A 181 -7.88 4.83 -5.10
N VAL A 182 -6.56 4.93 -4.96
CA VAL A 182 -5.68 3.84 -4.53
C VAL A 182 -5.14 4.16 -3.14
N LEU A 183 -5.27 3.22 -2.21
CA LEU A 183 -4.66 3.29 -0.89
C LEU A 183 -3.28 2.62 -0.98
N GLU A 184 -2.24 3.44 -1.05
CA GLU A 184 -0.85 2.96 -1.10
C GLU A 184 -0.44 2.34 0.23
N CYS A 185 -0.75 3.02 1.33
CA CYS A 185 -0.39 2.55 2.66
C CYS A 185 -1.21 1.30 3.01
N THR A 186 -0.51 0.22 3.36
CA THR A 186 -1.11 -1.09 3.66
C THR A 186 -1.92 -1.12 4.95
N ASN A 187 -1.88 -0.03 5.73
CA ASN A 187 -2.66 0.16 6.96
C ASN A 187 -4.00 0.89 6.73
N LEU A 188 -4.26 1.36 5.51
CA LEU A 188 -5.50 2.03 5.13
C LEU A 188 -6.67 1.15 4.67
N PRO A 189 -6.51 -0.12 4.24
CA PRO A 189 -7.65 -0.94 3.83
C PRO A 189 -8.79 -1.06 4.87
N PRO A 190 -8.56 -1.07 6.21
CA PRO A 190 -9.64 -1.02 7.19
C PRO A 190 -10.64 0.12 6.99
N TYR A 191 -10.21 1.24 6.39
CA TYR A 191 -11.04 2.44 6.17
C TYR A 191 -11.62 2.51 4.74
N ALA A 192 -11.30 1.56 3.86
CA ALA A 192 -11.67 1.60 2.45
C ALA A 192 -13.20 1.67 2.25
N GLU A 193 -13.98 0.99 3.09
CA GLU A 193 -15.44 1.03 3.02
C GLU A 193 -16.01 2.39 3.41
N ALA A 194 -15.49 3.01 4.47
CA ALA A 194 -15.88 4.36 4.87
C ALA A 194 -15.54 5.40 3.79
N ILE A 195 -14.39 5.24 3.13
CA ILE A 195 -14.00 6.08 1.98
C ILE A 195 -14.99 5.90 0.83
N ARG A 196 -15.33 4.65 0.45
CA ARG A 196 -16.34 4.39 -0.59
C ARG A 196 -17.70 5.00 -0.24
N ALA A 197 -18.17 4.79 0.98
CA ALA A 197 -19.46 5.30 1.44
C ALA A 197 -19.52 6.85 1.44
N THR A 198 -18.41 7.50 1.81
CA THR A 198 -18.32 8.97 1.87
C THR A 198 -18.20 9.61 0.50
N THR A 199 -17.41 9.00 -0.39
CA THR A 199 -17.01 9.63 -1.67
C THR A 199 -17.83 9.15 -2.86
N GLY A 200 -18.41 7.96 -2.78
CA GLY A 200 -19.02 7.26 -3.92
C GLY A 200 -18.01 6.80 -4.98
N LEU A 201 -16.71 6.94 -4.74
CA LEU A 201 -15.66 6.58 -5.68
C LEU A 201 -15.19 5.13 -5.48
N PRO A 202 -14.73 4.47 -6.56
CA PRO A 202 -14.08 3.18 -6.43
C PRO A 202 -12.72 3.31 -5.71
N VAL A 203 -12.43 2.35 -4.84
CA VAL A 203 -11.23 2.31 -3.99
C VAL A 203 -10.51 0.97 -4.19
N TRP A 204 -9.21 1.03 -4.50
CA TRP A 204 -8.31 -0.13 -4.57
C TRP A 204 -7.23 -0.04 -3.50
N ASP A 205 -6.75 -1.19 -3.04
CA ASP A 205 -5.75 -1.27 -1.98
C ASP A 205 -4.93 -2.57 -2.12
N VAL A 206 -4.05 -2.85 -1.16
CA VAL A 206 -3.23 -4.08 -1.19
C VAL A 206 -4.09 -5.35 -1.10
N THR A 207 -5.24 -5.30 -0.44
CA THR A 207 -6.13 -6.46 -0.31
C THR A 207 -6.88 -6.74 -1.60
N THR A 208 -7.25 -5.72 -2.39
CA THR A 208 -7.80 -5.91 -3.74
C THR A 208 -6.75 -6.51 -4.67
N LEU A 209 -5.51 -6.04 -4.59
CA LEU A 209 -4.38 -6.55 -5.36
C LEU A 209 -4.12 -8.04 -5.05
N LEU A 210 -4.04 -8.39 -3.77
CA LEU A 210 -3.74 -9.77 -3.36
C LEU A 210 -4.89 -10.72 -3.68
N ARG A 211 -6.16 -10.29 -3.58
CA ARG A 211 -7.30 -11.08 -4.05
C ARG A 211 -7.24 -11.32 -5.55
N TRP A 212 -6.96 -10.28 -6.34
CA TRP A 212 -6.80 -10.42 -7.79
C TRP A 212 -5.67 -11.40 -8.14
N LEU A 213 -4.53 -11.28 -7.47
CA LEU A 213 -3.38 -12.17 -7.67
C LEU A 213 -3.70 -13.61 -7.30
N GLN A 214 -4.37 -13.81 -6.16
CA GLN A 214 -4.78 -15.12 -5.69
C GLN A 214 -5.75 -15.81 -6.66
N LEU A 215 -6.71 -15.07 -7.21
CA LEU A 215 -7.64 -15.60 -8.21
C LEU A 215 -6.92 -16.08 -9.47
N GLY A 216 -5.82 -15.43 -9.86
CA GLY A 216 -4.99 -15.83 -11.02
C GLY A 216 -4.07 -17.02 -10.77
N LEU A 217 -3.90 -17.47 -9.52
CA LEU A 217 -3.04 -18.60 -9.15
C LEU A 217 -3.77 -19.95 -9.13
N HIS A 218 -5.09 -19.95 -9.28
CA HIS A 218 -5.87 -21.18 -9.40
C HIS A 218 -5.65 -21.85 -10.77
N PRO A 219 -5.39 -23.16 -10.82
CA PRO A 219 -5.47 -23.93 -12.06
C PRO A 219 -6.90 -24.06 -12.59
#